data_AF-A0A8K0K648-F1
#
_entry.id   AF-A0A8K0K648-F1
#
_cell.length_a   1.000
_cell.length_b   1.000
_cell.length_c   1.000
_cell.angle_alpha   90.00
_cell.angle_beta   90.00
_cell.angle_gamma   90.00
#
_symmetry.space_group_name_H-M   'P 1'
#
loop_
_entity.id
_entity.type
_entity.pdbx_description
1 polymer ?
#
loop_
_entity_poly.entity_id
_entity_poly.type
_entity_poly.pdbx_seq_one_letter_code
_entity_poly.pdbx_strand_id
1 'polypeptide(L)'
;MFSRNHISFFSQFMRWIISSIGILKTIADENDFTVEGEHSQYDANLEGKWRPWYHIYSFCKAGKVPHTPIINPVGKYVIRLYYLGCWRKFLIDDLLPVDYHGRIMLPVSSNKGELWPMLLCKGLLKIASNFWNKRDDLSGFQPISCLTGWVCEEITNM
;
A
#
# COMPACT_ATOMS: atom_id res chain seq x y z
N MET A 1 0.05 -2.85 13.65
CA MET A 1 -1.42 -2.90 13.82
C MET A 1 -1.82 -1.47 14.13
N PHE A 2 -2.60 -0.85 13.24
CA PHE A 2 -2.75 0.61 13.16
C PHE A 2 -3.28 1.24 14.46
N SER A 3 -2.83 2.46 14.77
CA SER A 3 -3.38 3.27 15.86
C SER A 3 -4.80 3.70 15.52
N ARG A 4 -5.67 3.80 16.55
CA ARG A 4 -7.04 4.32 16.43
C ARG A 4 -7.03 5.85 16.24
N ASN A 5 -6.69 6.30 15.03
CA ASN A 5 -6.91 7.70 14.66
C ASN A 5 -8.37 7.89 14.25
N HIS A 6 -9.06 8.84 14.90
CA HIS A 6 -10.50 9.02 14.75
C HIS A 6 -10.96 9.20 13.29
N ILE A 7 -10.25 9.96 12.45
CA ILE A 7 -10.73 10.31 11.10
C ILE A 7 -10.57 9.19 10.07
N SER A 8 -9.41 8.52 10.06
CA SER A 8 -9.15 7.43 9.10
C SER A 8 -10.14 6.27 9.25
N PHE A 9 -10.71 6.08 10.44
CA PHE A 9 -11.68 5.02 10.69
C PHE A 9 -13.11 5.37 10.28
N PHE A 10 -13.47 6.64 10.01
CA PHE A 10 -14.85 6.99 9.62
C PHE A 10 -15.15 6.73 8.15
N SER A 11 -14.16 6.83 7.27
CA SER A 11 -14.35 6.55 5.84
C SER A 11 -14.43 5.04 5.58
N GLN A 12 -15.54 4.58 4.97
CA GLN A 12 -15.69 3.20 4.49
C GLN A 12 -14.51 2.80 3.59
N PHE A 13 -14.09 3.72 2.74
CA PHE A 13 -12.98 3.54 1.81
C PHE A 13 -11.63 3.32 2.52
N MET A 14 -11.34 4.10 3.55
CA MET A 14 -10.11 3.91 4.33
C MET A 14 -10.13 2.62 5.14
N ARG A 15 -11.30 2.24 5.70
CA ARG A 15 -11.47 0.95 6.38
C ARG A 15 -11.23 -0.21 5.42
N TRP A 16 -11.65 -0.09 4.16
CA TRP A 16 -11.39 -1.09 3.14
C TRP A 16 -9.89 -1.25 2.87
N ILE A 17 -9.15 -0.16 2.61
CA ILE A 17 -7.69 -0.20 2.44
C ILE A 17 -6.99 -0.83 3.64
N ILE A 18 -7.32 -0.37 4.86
CA ILE A 18 -6.74 -0.89 6.11
C ILE A 18 -7.02 -2.39 6.25
N SER A 19 -8.26 -2.80 6.00
CA SER A 19 -8.69 -4.20 6.11
C SER A 19 -7.96 -5.09 5.10
N SER A 20 -7.83 -4.65 3.83
CA SER A 20 -7.08 -5.39 2.82
C SER A 20 -5.61 -5.60 3.23
N ILE A 21 -4.93 -4.55 3.72
CA ILE A 21 -3.55 -4.67 4.19
C ILE A 21 -3.46 -5.63 5.40
N GLY A 22 -4.42 -5.55 6.32
CA GLY A 22 -4.50 -6.41 7.49
C GLY A 22 -4.66 -7.89 7.12
N ILE A 23 -5.61 -8.19 6.24
CA ILE A 23 -5.90 -9.55 5.77
C ILE A 23 -4.67 -10.14 5.06
N LEU A 24 -4.05 -9.39 4.13
CA LEU A 24 -2.85 -9.86 3.44
C LEU A 24 -1.71 -10.15 4.40
N LYS A 25 -1.53 -9.31 5.43
CA LYS A 25 -0.51 -9.56 6.45
C LYS A 25 -0.80 -10.84 7.24
N THR A 26 -2.05 -11.05 7.65
CA THR A 26 -2.46 -12.26 8.36
C THR A 26 -2.23 -13.51 7.51
N ILE A 27 -2.64 -13.49 6.23
CA ILE A 27 -2.43 -14.61 5.31
C ILE A 27 -0.94 -14.90 5.15
N ALA A 28 -0.11 -13.87 4.97
CA ALA A 28 1.33 -14.00 4.85
C ALA A 28 2.02 -14.50 6.13
N ASP A 29 1.42 -14.27 7.29
CA ASP A 29 1.92 -14.78 8.56
C ASP A 29 1.63 -16.28 8.75
N GLU A 30 0.58 -16.79 8.11
CA GLU A 30 0.11 -18.18 8.28
C GLU A 30 0.50 -19.10 7.11
N ASN A 31 0.70 -18.57 5.90
CA ASN A 31 0.85 -19.35 4.67
C ASN A 31 2.01 -18.87 3.81
N ASP A 32 2.38 -19.70 2.84
CA ASP A 32 3.23 -19.26 1.73
C ASP A 32 2.51 -18.17 0.94
N PHE A 33 3.18 -17.05 0.74
CA PHE A 33 2.60 -15.86 0.13
C PHE A 33 3.30 -15.57 -1.20
N THR A 34 2.56 -15.72 -2.30
CA THR A 34 3.07 -15.49 -3.65
C THR A 34 2.56 -14.17 -4.20
N VAL A 35 3.46 -13.37 -4.76
CA VAL A 35 3.12 -12.14 -5.49
C VAL A 35 3.15 -12.45 -7.00
N GLU A 36 2.13 -12.02 -7.73
CA GLU A 36 1.96 -12.32 -9.16
C GLU A 36 2.44 -11.16 -10.06
N GLY A 37 2.65 -11.47 -11.34
CA GLY A 37 3.06 -10.49 -12.35
C GLY A 37 4.49 -9.95 -12.17
N GLU A 38 5.29 -10.59 -11.31
CA GLU A 38 6.72 -10.30 -11.17
C GLU A 38 7.51 -10.89 -12.33
N HIS A 39 8.59 -10.20 -12.74
CA HIS A 39 9.48 -10.65 -13.81
C HIS A 39 10.93 -10.48 -13.37
N SER A 40 11.86 -11.20 -14.00
CA SER A 40 13.29 -11.31 -13.63
C SER A 40 14.06 -10.00 -13.45
N GLN A 41 13.55 -8.88 -13.98
CA GLN A 41 14.15 -7.55 -13.76
C GLN A 41 13.77 -6.93 -12.41
N TYR A 42 12.78 -7.50 -11.72
CA TYR A 42 12.11 -6.88 -10.59
C TYR A 42 11.49 -7.93 -9.66
N ASP A 43 12.36 -8.79 -9.14
CA ASP A 43 12.02 -9.66 -8.02
C ASP A 43 12.01 -8.80 -6.74
N ALA A 44 10.87 -8.71 -6.06
CA ALA A 44 10.90 -8.16 -4.72
C ALA A 44 11.74 -9.15 -3.91
N ASN A 45 12.95 -8.74 -3.52
CA ASN A 45 13.87 -9.59 -2.76
C ASN A 45 13.32 -9.73 -1.32
N LEU A 46 12.22 -10.47 -1.20
CA LEU A 46 11.43 -10.76 -0.02
C LEU A 46 12.17 -11.87 0.73
N GLU A 47 13.18 -11.50 1.52
CA GLU A 47 13.69 -12.45 2.51
C GLU A 47 12.60 -12.65 3.58
N GLY A 48 11.85 -13.74 3.45
CA GLY A 48 10.82 -14.16 4.41
C GLY A 48 9.39 -13.76 4.04
N LYS A 49 8.53 -13.69 5.05
CA LYS A 49 7.08 -13.50 4.90
C LYS A 49 6.73 -12.13 4.37
N TRP A 50 5.74 -12.01 3.48
CA TRP A 50 5.30 -10.73 2.94
C TRP A 50 4.97 -9.71 4.04
N ARG A 51 5.36 -8.46 3.80
CA ARG A 51 5.12 -7.33 4.69
C ARG A 51 4.69 -6.09 3.92
N PRO A 52 3.77 -5.27 4.47
CA PRO A 52 3.29 -4.06 3.81
C PRO A 52 4.40 -3.08 3.43
N TRP A 53 5.44 -2.97 4.26
CA TRP A 53 6.54 -2.03 4.04
C TRP A 53 7.49 -2.43 2.91
N TYR A 54 7.44 -3.67 2.39
CA TYR A 54 8.27 -4.07 1.26
C TYR A 54 7.93 -3.37 -0.06
N HIS A 55 6.78 -2.70 -0.10
CA HIS A 55 6.39 -1.84 -1.20
C HIS A 55 7.11 -0.48 -1.21
N ILE A 56 7.93 -0.14 -0.20
CA ILE A 56 8.35 1.25 0.09
C ILE A 56 9.87 1.44 0.02
N TYR A 57 10.39 2.09 -1.01
CA TYR A 57 11.82 2.28 -1.24
C TYR A 57 12.25 3.73 -0.96
N SER A 58 13.25 3.92 -0.10
CA SER A 58 13.69 5.25 0.35
C SER A 58 14.81 5.89 -0.46
N PHE A 59 15.58 5.13 -1.25
CA PHE A 59 16.59 5.60 -2.23
C PHE A 59 17.27 4.43 -2.97
N CYS A 60 17.09 3.19 -2.53
CA CYS A 60 17.61 2.00 -3.21
C CYS A 60 16.89 1.76 -4.54
N LYS A 61 17.64 1.38 -5.59
CA LYS A 61 17.03 0.74 -6.76
C LYS A 61 16.31 -0.50 -6.25
N ALA A 62 15.03 -0.65 -6.56
CA ALA A 62 14.34 -1.89 -6.30
C ALA A 62 15.01 -3.04 -7.08
N GLY A 63 15.24 -4.17 -6.40
CA GLY A 63 15.93 -5.35 -6.91
C GLY A 63 17.31 -5.59 -6.28
N LYS A 64 17.91 -6.76 -6.60
CA LYS A 64 19.23 -7.36 -6.28
C LYS A 64 19.74 -7.36 -4.82
N VAL A 65 19.37 -6.41 -3.98
CA VAL A 65 19.74 -6.37 -2.54
C VAL A 65 18.46 -6.50 -1.72
N PRO A 66 18.46 -7.24 -0.60
CA PRO A 66 17.34 -7.28 0.32
C PRO A 66 16.90 -5.86 0.68
N HIS A 67 15.61 -5.59 0.47
CA HIS A 67 15.07 -4.27 0.69
C HIS A 67 14.72 -4.08 2.17
N THR A 68 15.48 -3.21 2.84
CA THR A 68 15.14 -2.75 4.18
C THR A 68 14.52 -1.34 4.07
N PRO A 69 13.28 -1.13 4.55
CA PRO A 69 12.67 0.19 4.54
C PRO A 69 13.35 1.07 5.60
N ILE A 70 14.15 2.02 5.14
CA ILE A 70 14.85 3.00 5.98
C ILE A 70 14.19 4.37 5.78
N ILE A 71 14.13 5.19 6.82
CA ILE A 71 13.64 6.58 6.70
C ILE A 71 14.56 7.35 5.76
N ASN A 72 13.96 8.08 4.81
CA ASN A 72 14.69 9.01 3.98
C ASN A 72 14.69 10.40 4.63
N PRO A 73 15.85 10.99 4.99
CA PRO A 73 15.91 12.35 5.53
C PRO A 73 15.38 13.44 4.58
N VAL A 74 15.38 13.18 3.27
CA VAL A 74 14.82 14.07 2.23
C VAL A 74 13.30 13.94 2.14
N GLY A 75 12.71 12.91 2.76
CA GLY A 75 11.28 12.69 2.77
C GLY A 75 10.69 12.22 1.44
N LYS A 76 11.50 11.60 0.56
CA LYS A 76 11.07 11.10 -0.76
C LYS A 76 11.14 9.58 -0.84
N TYR A 77 10.12 8.97 -1.41
CA TYR A 77 9.96 7.52 -1.45
C TYR A 77 9.42 7.08 -2.80
N VAL A 78 9.78 5.86 -3.21
CA VAL A 78 9.12 5.13 -4.30
C VAL A 78 8.24 4.07 -3.68
N ILE A 79 6.95 4.07 -4.01
CA ILE A 79 6.04 2.97 -3.70
C ILE A 79 5.89 2.10 -4.94
N ARG A 80 6.10 0.79 -4.80
CA ARG A 80 5.89 -0.18 -5.88
C ARG A 80 4.50 -0.82 -5.73
N LEU A 81 3.61 -0.59 -6.68
CA LEU A 81 2.25 -1.14 -6.68
C LEU A 81 1.93 -1.72 -8.05
N TYR A 82 1.09 -2.75 -8.08
CA TYR A 82 0.57 -3.32 -9.31
C TYR A 82 -0.58 -2.47 -9.83
N TYR A 83 -0.49 -2.02 -11.09
CA TYR A 83 -1.49 -1.14 -11.68
C TYR A 83 -1.51 -1.28 -13.20
N LEU A 84 -2.71 -1.47 -13.75
CA LEU A 84 -2.93 -1.70 -15.19
C LEU A 84 -2.07 -2.85 -15.73
N GLY A 85 -2.10 -4.00 -15.06
CA GLY A 85 -1.45 -5.24 -15.52
C GLY A 85 0.07 -5.31 -15.32
N CYS A 86 0.70 -4.37 -14.61
CA CYS A 86 2.13 -4.46 -14.31
C CYS A 86 2.53 -3.72 -13.03
N TRP A 87 3.69 -4.10 -12.48
CA TRP A 87 4.30 -3.42 -11.34
C TRP A 87 4.89 -2.07 -11.74
N ARG A 88 4.47 -1.00 -11.05
CA ARG A 88 4.86 0.38 -11.34
C ARG A 88 5.45 1.08 -10.13
N LYS A 89 6.31 2.06 -10.39
CA LYS A 89 6.94 2.93 -9.39
C LYS A 89 6.13 4.23 -9.25
N PHE A 90 5.70 4.54 -8.03
CA PHE A 90 5.01 5.77 -7.69
C PHE A 90 5.88 6.61 -6.77
N LEU A 91 6.28 7.81 -7.22
CA LEU A 91 6.99 8.77 -6.37
C LEU A 91 6.03 9.45 -5.40
N ILE A 92 6.39 9.45 -4.11
CA ILE A 92 5.60 9.99 -3.01
C ILE A 92 6.53 10.66 -2.00
N ASP A 93 6.04 11.69 -1.30
CA ASP A 93 6.70 12.26 -0.13
C ASP A 93 5.99 11.95 1.19
N ASP A 94 6.68 12.24 2.28
CA ASP A 94 6.18 12.11 3.65
C ASP A 94 5.37 13.32 4.15
N LEU A 95 4.95 14.24 3.27
CA LEU A 95 4.01 15.31 3.62
C LEU A 95 2.59 14.73 3.73
N LEU A 96 1.99 14.79 4.92
CA LEU A 96 0.73 14.10 5.20
C LEU A 96 -0.44 15.06 5.28
N PRO A 97 -1.63 14.66 4.78
CA PRO A 97 -2.84 15.41 5.04
C PRO A 97 -3.16 15.37 6.54
N VAL A 98 -3.42 16.55 7.09
CA VAL A 98 -3.84 16.75 8.47
C VAL A 98 -5.20 17.43 8.50
N ASP A 99 -5.96 17.18 9.55
CA ASP A 99 -7.21 17.89 9.80
C ASP A 99 -6.97 19.29 10.37
N TYR A 100 -8.06 20.01 10.68
CA TYR A 100 -8.00 21.35 11.25
C TYR A 100 -7.31 21.42 12.63
N HIS A 101 -7.14 20.28 13.32
CA HIS A 101 -6.42 20.17 14.58
C HIS A 101 -4.96 19.70 14.40
N GLY A 102 -4.47 19.58 13.16
CA GLY A 102 -3.14 19.07 12.87
C GLY A 102 -3.00 17.56 13.05
N ARG A 103 -4.11 16.81 13.12
CA ARG A 103 -4.09 15.34 13.28
C ARG A 103 -3.99 14.67 11.91
N ILE A 104 -3.08 13.72 11.79
CA ILE A 104 -2.86 12.94 10.56
C ILE A 104 -4.13 12.20 10.16
N MET A 105 -4.56 12.38 8.90
CA MET A 105 -5.79 11.79 8.35
C MET A 105 -5.58 10.40 7.72
N LEU A 106 -4.33 9.95 7.60
CA LEU A 106 -3.97 8.62 7.11
C LEU A 106 -3.83 7.60 8.26
N PRO A 107 -3.86 6.29 7.95
CA PRO A 107 -3.57 5.25 8.93
C PRO A 107 -2.14 5.45 9.48
N VAL A 108 -1.98 5.36 10.80
CA VAL A 108 -0.68 5.43 11.47
C VAL A 108 -0.46 4.15 12.28
N SER A 109 0.79 3.81 12.59
CA SER A 109 1.08 2.68 13.48
C SER A 109 1.00 3.12 14.95
N SER A 110 0.80 2.15 15.85
CA SER A 110 1.03 2.38 17.28
C SER A 110 2.52 2.66 17.57
N ASN A 111 3.42 2.15 16.74
CA ASN A 111 4.83 2.48 16.76
C ASN A 111 5.08 3.79 16.00
N LYS A 112 5.41 4.87 16.71
CA LYS A 112 5.64 6.20 16.11
C LYS A 112 6.83 6.26 15.16
N GLY A 113 7.75 5.29 15.22
CA GLY A 113 8.86 5.19 14.27
C GLY A 113 8.48 4.64 12.89
N GLU A 114 7.25 4.13 12.74
CA GLU A 114 6.81 3.50 11.50
C GLU A 114 6.09 4.49 10.58
N LEU A 115 6.74 4.86 9.47
CA LEU A 115 6.15 5.68 8.41
C LEU A 115 5.35 4.85 7.39
N TRP A 116 5.59 3.54 7.33
CA TRP A 116 5.02 2.66 6.30
C TRP A 116 3.49 2.74 6.17
N PRO A 117 2.67 2.87 7.24
CA PRO A 117 1.21 2.95 7.13
C PRO A 117 0.77 4.12 6.25
N MET A 118 1.38 5.27 6.48
CA MET A 118 1.01 6.53 5.86
C MET A 118 1.51 6.58 4.43
N LEU A 119 2.74 6.15 4.20
CA LEU A 119 3.37 6.11 2.87
C LEU A 119 2.66 5.12 1.93
N LEU A 120 2.39 3.90 2.41
CA LEU A 120 1.70 2.89 1.61
C LEU A 120 0.26 3.32 1.29
N CYS A 121 -0.47 3.80 2.30
CA CYS A 121 -1.82 4.31 2.11
C CYS A 121 -1.85 5.46 1.11
N LYS A 122 -0.92 6.42 1.20
CA LYS A 122 -0.80 7.52 0.24
C LYS A 122 -0.56 7.03 -1.19
N GLY A 123 0.19 5.95 -1.38
CA GLY A 123 0.36 5.31 -2.69
C GLY A 123 -0.90 4.68 -3.24
N LEU A 124 -1.64 3.97 -2.40
CA LEU A 124 -2.94 3.40 -2.77
C LEU A 124 -3.96 4.50 -3.10
N LEU A 125 -4.00 5.58 -2.32
CA LEU A 125 -4.84 6.75 -2.60
C LEU A 125 -4.49 7.42 -3.92
N LYS A 126 -3.21 7.50 -4.27
CA LYS A 126 -2.74 8.03 -5.56
C LYS A 126 -3.18 7.17 -6.74
N ILE A 127 -3.33 5.86 -6.57
CA ILE A 127 -3.96 4.99 -7.59
C ILE A 127 -5.46 5.23 -7.61
N ALA A 128 -6.12 5.19 -6.45
CA ALA A 128 -7.56 5.35 -6.32
C ALA A 128 -8.08 6.67 -6.90
N SER A 129 -7.31 7.76 -6.80
CA SER A 129 -7.68 9.04 -7.40
C SER A 129 -7.83 9.00 -8.92
N ASN A 130 -7.26 8.01 -9.62
CA ASN A 130 -7.47 7.82 -11.07
C ASN A 130 -8.82 7.17 -11.38
N PHE A 131 -9.43 6.48 -10.42
CA PHE A 131 -10.74 5.86 -10.55
C PHE A 131 -11.86 6.80 -10.11
N TRP A 132 -11.54 7.76 -9.25
CA TRP A 132 -12.47 8.78 -8.78
C TRP A 132 -13.08 9.56 -9.96
N ASN A 133 -14.32 9.22 -10.31
CA ASN A 133 -15.08 9.86 -11.36
C ASN A 133 -16.30 10.58 -10.78
N LYS A 134 -17.04 11.34 -11.60
CA LYS A 134 -18.23 12.13 -11.17
C LYS A 134 -19.36 11.30 -10.55
N ARG A 135 -19.29 9.97 -10.57
CA ARG A 135 -20.26 9.05 -9.97
C ARG A 135 -19.78 8.44 -8.66
N ASP A 136 -18.65 8.91 -8.13
CA ASP A 136 -17.99 8.36 -6.94
C ASP A 136 -17.77 6.84 -7.05
N ASP A 137 -17.62 6.33 -8.27
CA ASP A 137 -17.44 4.91 -8.53
C ASP A 137 -15.97 4.54 -8.42
N LEU A 138 -15.67 3.58 -7.54
CA LEU A 138 -14.35 3.03 -7.28
C LEU A 138 -14.20 1.59 -7.79
N SER A 139 -15.13 1.11 -8.62
CA SER A 139 -15.20 -0.26 -9.14
C SER A 139 -13.86 -0.80 -9.65
N GLY A 140 -13.05 0.03 -10.30
CA GLY A 140 -11.74 -0.36 -10.83
C GLY A 140 -10.57 -0.39 -9.82
N PHE A 141 -10.75 0.14 -8.60
CA PHE A 141 -9.68 0.18 -7.60
C PHE A 141 -9.74 -1.04 -6.69
N GLN A 142 -8.74 -1.91 -6.76
CA GLN A 142 -8.68 -3.13 -5.95
C GLN A 142 -7.39 -3.14 -5.11
N PRO A 143 -7.44 -2.83 -3.79
CA PRO A 143 -6.25 -2.73 -2.95
C PRO A 143 -5.42 -4.01 -2.89
N ILE A 144 -6.10 -5.17 -2.87
CA ILE A 144 -5.43 -6.48 -2.85
C ILE A 144 -4.63 -6.66 -4.13
N SER A 145 -5.25 -6.51 -5.30
CA SER A 145 -4.58 -6.58 -6.59
C SER A 145 -3.41 -5.59 -6.69
N CYS A 146 -3.57 -4.37 -6.17
CA CYS A 146 -2.49 -3.37 -6.14
C CYS A 146 -1.27 -3.81 -5.31
N LEU A 147 -1.47 -4.64 -4.29
CA LEU A 147 -0.44 -5.09 -3.35
C LEU A 147 0.12 -6.47 -3.69
N THR A 148 -0.56 -7.28 -4.48
CA THR A 148 -0.17 -8.67 -4.74
C THR A 148 -0.05 -9.02 -6.21
N GLY A 149 -0.59 -8.23 -7.12
CA GLY A 149 -0.73 -8.61 -8.52
C GLY A 149 -1.86 -9.59 -8.81
N TRP A 150 -2.54 -10.11 -7.77
CA TRP A 150 -3.62 -11.09 -7.92
C TRP A 150 -4.80 -10.50 -8.69
N VAL A 151 -5.32 -11.27 -9.63
CA VAL A 151 -6.53 -10.92 -10.36
C VAL A 151 -7.74 -11.08 -9.44
N CYS A 152 -8.56 -10.05 -9.33
CA CYS A 152 -9.84 -10.12 -8.62
C CYS A 152 -10.92 -10.52 -9.63
N GLU A 153 -11.55 -11.67 -9.42
CA GLU A 153 -12.68 -12.13 -10.21
C GLU A 153 -13.98 -11.89 -9.44
N GLU A 154 -14.88 -11.09 -10.02
CA GLU A 154 -16.22 -10.90 -9.48
C GLU A 154 -17.16 -11.98 -10.02
N ILE A 155 -17.68 -12.82 -9.14
CA ILE A 155 -18.70 -13.80 -9.51
C ILE A 155 -20.03 -13.05 -9.66
N THR A 156 -20.38 -12.70 -10.89
CA THR A 156 -21.72 -12.21 -11.20
C THR A 156 -22.62 -13.40 -11.49
N ASN A 157 -23.64 -13.62 -10.66
CA ASN A 157 -24.68 -14.60 -11.01
C ASN A 157 -25.38 -14.10 -12.28
N MET A 158 -25.30 -14.89 -13.36
CA MET A 158 -26.09 -14.70 -14.57
C MET A 158 -27.54 -15.12 -14.34
#